data_AF-A0A849Z9A4-F1
#
_entry.id   AF-A0A849Z9A4-F1
#
_cell.length_a   1.000
_cell.length_b   1.000
_cell.length_c   1.000
_cell.angle_alpha   90.00
_cell.angle_beta   90.00
_cell.angle_gamma   90.00
#
_symmetry.space_group_name_H-M   'P 1'
#
loop_
_entity.id
_entity.type
_entity.pdbx_description
1 polymer ?
#
loop_
_entity_poly.entity_id
_entity_poly.type
_entity_poly.pdbx_seq_one_letter_code
_entity_poly.pdbx_strand_id
1 'polypeptide(L)'
;MRAFQGKLTIVLGAILALSAGATCQAGKNGGEGGAGGDEDGAGATGPGTTVAVTTGQGGGSAATFSNSTATGMQPGCEALPDEDFDGDGFSINDGDCNDCDANVNPNAIEVIVDGEGGGGGMMEPADEDCDGEVDNIPEPCDAAIAFDTMDALEGARSIELCHEATPQADWGVVSAQWVRANGTPLTGANVQYGVLADFGSGVPPRAGESLLALSSGAARLPGQAGNCGNFSCSHGAGTPPPGFPQAVPNCALSDIINDDVGLEVTLKAPSNATGYKFDFKFYSFEYAEYVCTLFNDQFIALVNPPPMGSSNGNISFDSMNNPVSVNIAFFDVCAHCNDFALYCDDFTSICPPTPASCCPAGTAELMGNGFLDAFGTTSEDGGGTSWLQTTAPIGPGETFSVRYAIWDVQDMAWDSTAVIDNFQWIANGGTVNVGTTPVPQ
;
A
#
# COMPACT_ATOMS: atom_id res chain seq x y z
N MET A 1 -57.30 4.58 17.68
CA MET A 1 -58.00 5.29 18.78
C MET A 1 -57.87 4.50 20.08
N ARG A 2 -56.91 4.86 20.93
CA ARG A 2 -57.03 5.02 22.39
C ARG A 2 -55.66 5.46 22.90
N ALA A 3 -55.65 6.70 23.37
CA ALA A 3 -54.48 7.44 23.82
C ALA A 3 -54.05 6.98 25.22
N PHE A 4 -52.74 6.94 25.44
CA PHE A 4 -52.15 6.96 26.77
C PHE A 4 -51.29 8.22 26.88
N GLN A 5 -51.73 9.15 27.73
CA GLN A 5 -50.99 10.32 28.17
C GLN A 5 -50.21 9.97 29.43
N GLY A 6 -48.98 10.47 29.57
CA GLY A 6 -48.18 10.19 30.77
C GLY A 6 -46.86 10.94 30.91
N LYS A 7 -46.93 12.27 31.05
CA LYS A 7 -46.06 13.16 31.86
C LYS A 7 -44.54 13.18 31.60
N LEU A 8 -44.14 14.19 30.83
CA LEU A 8 -42.83 14.84 30.82
C LEU A 8 -42.57 15.54 32.18
N THR A 9 -41.45 15.24 32.84
CA THR A 9 -40.97 15.97 34.02
C THR A 9 -39.65 16.64 33.66
N ILE A 10 -39.67 17.98 33.59
CA ILE A 10 -38.50 18.84 33.37
C ILE A 10 -37.86 19.09 34.74
N VAL A 11 -36.59 18.75 34.91
CA VAL A 11 -35.78 19.21 36.05
C VAL A 11 -34.73 20.18 35.52
N LEU A 12 -34.94 21.47 35.82
CA LEU A 12 -33.92 22.52 35.73
C LEU A 12 -32.93 22.33 36.89
N GLY A 13 -31.64 22.16 36.59
CA GLY A 13 -30.55 22.19 37.56
C GLY A 13 -29.44 23.13 37.06
N ALA A 14 -29.17 24.18 37.82
CA ALA A 14 -28.28 25.28 37.47
C ALA A 14 -26.78 24.96 37.67
N ILE A 15 -25.99 25.42 36.70
CA ILE A 15 -24.67 26.07 36.76
C ILE A 15 -23.88 25.93 38.09
N LEU A 16 -22.71 25.28 38.01
CA LEU A 16 -21.53 25.66 38.80
C LEU A 16 -20.28 25.60 37.91
N ALA A 17 -19.69 26.78 37.66
CA ALA A 17 -18.39 26.93 37.01
C ALA A 17 -17.28 26.79 38.05
N LEU A 18 -16.30 25.92 37.81
CA LEU A 18 -14.97 26.01 38.42
C LEU A 18 -13.91 25.91 37.33
N SER A 19 -13.33 27.07 37.04
CA SER A 19 -12.07 27.25 36.32
C SER A 19 -10.89 26.95 37.25
N ALA A 20 -9.97 26.10 36.83
CA ALA A 20 -8.61 26.07 37.35
C ALA A 20 -7.65 25.79 36.19
N GLY A 21 -7.03 26.86 35.68
CA GLY A 21 -5.84 26.75 34.84
C GLY A 21 -4.63 26.42 35.70
N ALA A 22 -3.73 25.60 35.17
CA ALA A 22 -2.36 25.50 35.63
C ALA A 22 -1.45 25.34 34.41
N THR A 23 -0.45 26.19 34.40
CA THR A 23 0.49 26.55 33.34
C THR A 23 1.61 25.52 33.15
N CYS A 24 2.12 25.42 31.93
CA CYS A 24 3.43 24.84 31.64
C CYS A 24 4.55 25.66 32.32
N GLN A 25 5.54 25.00 32.91
CA GLN A 25 6.85 25.63 33.13
C GLN A 25 7.99 24.61 33.12
N ALA A 26 8.91 24.84 32.18
CA ALA A 26 10.18 24.15 32.05
C ALA A 26 11.15 24.56 33.17
N GLY A 27 11.87 23.59 33.73
CA GLY A 27 12.94 23.81 34.71
C GLY A 27 14.25 23.20 34.22
N LYS A 28 15.16 24.06 33.73
CA LYS A 28 16.60 23.82 33.68
C LYS A 28 17.20 24.06 35.06
N ASN A 29 18.18 23.23 35.44
CA ASN A 29 19.37 23.50 36.28
C ASN A 29 20.09 22.12 36.38
N GLY A 30 21.35 21.90 35.96
CA GLY A 30 22.58 22.63 36.36
C GLY A 30 22.83 22.36 37.85
N GLY A 31 23.90 21.74 38.35
CA GLY A 31 25.18 21.25 37.86
C GLY A 31 26.01 20.91 39.11
N GLU A 32 27.21 20.34 38.92
CA GLU A 32 28.31 20.16 39.90
C GLU A 32 28.14 19.01 40.93
N GLY A 33 29.13 18.16 41.21
CA GLY A 33 30.53 18.10 40.79
C GLY A 33 31.29 16.96 41.50
N GLY A 34 32.60 16.84 41.21
CA GLY A 34 33.59 16.07 41.98
C GLY A 34 34.00 14.76 41.30
N ALA A 35 35.05 14.70 40.46
CA ALA A 35 36.49 14.84 40.72
C ALA A 35 37.15 13.61 41.39
N GLY A 36 38.20 13.09 40.74
CA GLY A 36 39.28 12.37 41.40
C GLY A 36 39.98 11.30 40.56
N GLY A 37 41.25 11.55 40.19
CA GLY A 37 42.27 10.50 40.13
C GLY A 37 43.16 10.45 38.89
N ASP A 38 44.23 11.24 38.88
CA ASP A 38 45.44 11.03 38.07
C ASP A 38 46.21 9.77 38.51
N GLU A 39 46.99 9.15 37.62
CA GLU A 39 48.47 9.09 37.74
C GLU A 39 49.14 8.36 36.56
N ASP A 40 50.32 8.89 36.23
CA ASP A 40 51.24 8.60 35.13
C ASP A 40 51.98 7.24 35.19
N GLY A 41 52.54 6.80 34.05
CA GLY A 41 53.50 5.69 34.00
C GLY A 41 54.26 5.55 32.67
N ALA A 42 55.53 5.95 32.67
CA ALA A 42 56.45 6.13 31.54
C ALA A 42 56.89 4.88 30.72
N GLY A 43 57.04 5.08 29.41
CA GLY A 43 58.31 5.04 28.65
C GLY A 43 59.09 3.73 28.43
N ALA A 44 59.27 3.32 27.16
CA ALA A 44 60.52 2.72 26.65
C ALA A 44 60.58 2.72 25.10
N THR A 45 61.76 3.03 24.56
CA THR A 45 62.13 3.11 23.13
C THR A 45 62.71 1.79 22.61
N GLY A 46 62.54 1.50 21.31
CA GLY A 46 63.30 0.50 20.56
C GLY A 46 62.66 0.10 19.22
N PRO A 47 63.39 0.10 18.08
CA PRO A 47 62.80 0.02 16.75
C PRO A 47 62.66 -1.43 16.25
N GLY A 48 61.54 -1.74 15.59
CA GLY A 48 61.29 -3.04 14.99
C GLY A 48 60.48 -2.90 13.70
N THR A 49 61.14 -3.18 12.58
CA THR A 49 60.57 -3.27 11.24
C THR A 49 59.59 -4.45 11.16
N THR A 50 58.32 -4.21 10.85
CA THR A 50 57.41 -5.27 10.37
C THR A 50 56.53 -4.77 9.22
N VAL A 51 56.57 -5.58 8.16
CA VAL A 51 55.78 -5.52 6.93
C VAL A 51 54.29 -5.61 7.27
N ALA A 52 53.48 -4.67 6.78
CA ALA A 52 52.03 -4.74 6.85
C ALA A 52 51.46 -5.11 5.48
N VAL A 53 50.90 -6.32 5.42
CA VAL A 53 49.93 -6.74 4.40
C VAL A 53 48.62 -6.03 4.75
N THR A 54 48.11 -5.20 3.84
CA THR A 54 46.77 -4.60 3.98
C THR A 54 45.78 -5.41 3.18
N THR A 55 44.93 -6.15 3.90
CA THR A 55 43.66 -6.70 3.42
C THR A 55 42.71 -5.54 3.10
N GLY A 56 42.17 -5.52 1.88
CA GLY A 56 41.15 -4.56 1.46
C GLY A 56 39.83 -4.80 2.18
N GLN A 57 39.24 -3.72 2.67
CA GLN A 57 37.91 -3.70 3.25
C GLN A 57 37.12 -2.62 2.50
N GLY A 58 36.22 -3.07 1.63
CA GLY A 58 35.27 -2.20 0.93
C GLY A 58 34.31 -1.58 1.94
N GLY A 59 34.25 -0.25 1.96
CA GLY A 59 33.23 0.51 2.65
C GLY A 59 32.21 0.96 1.62
N GLY A 60 30.97 0.50 1.77
CA GLY A 60 29.83 1.11 1.10
C GLY A 60 29.66 2.54 1.61
N SER A 61 29.72 3.49 0.70
CA SER A 61 29.39 4.89 0.99
C SER A 61 27.88 5.05 0.95
N ALA A 62 27.37 5.75 1.96
CA ALA A 62 26.00 6.24 1.99
C ALA A 62 25.71 7.09 0.75
N ALA A 63 24.53 6.87 0.16
CA ALA A 63 24.00 7.61 -0.98
C ALA A 63 24.19 9.12 -0.77
N THR A 64 25.02 9.71 -1.61
CA THR A 64 25.20 11.15 -1.72
C THR A 64 24.92 11.48 -3.16
N PHE A 65 23.69 11.89 -3.46
CA PHE A 65 23.26 12.32 -4.79
C PHE A 65 24.14 13.49 -5.23
N SER A 66 24.83 13.33 -6.35
CA SER A 66 25.77 14.33 -6.85
C SER A 66 25.20 15.00 -8.09
N ASN A 67 24.98 16.30 -7.96
CA ASN A 67 24.50 17.20 -9.01
C ASN A 67 25.48 17.23 -10.20
N SER A 68 25.06 16.69 -11.35
CA SER A 68 25.81 16.84 -12.60
C SER A 68 24.85 16.81 -13.79
N THR A 69 24.28 17.96 -14.10
CA THR A 69 23.90 18.28 -15.48
C THR A 69 25.06 17.93 -16.42
N ALA A 70 24.74 17.24 -17.51
CA ALA A 70 25.65 16.82 -18.57
C ALA A 70 26.85 17.78 -18.73
N THR A 71 28.07 17.26 -18.52
CA THR A 71 29.41 17.89 -18.53
C THR A 71 30.07 18.24 -17.18
N GLY A 72 29.42 17.99 -16.04
CA GLY A 72 29.99 18.23 -14.70
C GLY A 72 30.89 17.13 -14.15
N MET A 73 31.97 16.75 -14.84
CA MET A 73 32.94 15.74 -14.40
C MET A 73 33.30 15.89 -12.91
N GLN A 74 32.75 15.01 -12.06
CA GLN A 74 33.06 14.99 -10.65
C GLN A 74 34.58 14.80 -10.50
N PRO A 75 35.29 15.56 -9.64
CA PRO A 75 36.74 15.41 -9.52
C PRO A 75 37.12 13.97 -9.16
N GLY A 76 37.73 13.25 -10.11
CA GLY A 76 38.10 11.85 -9.95
C GLY A 76 37.18 10.84 -10.66
N CYS A 77 36.12 11.28 -11.33
CA CYS A 77 35.35 10.45 -12.25
C CYS A 77 35.88 10.65 -13.68
N GLU A 78 36.88 9.86 -14.07
CA GLU A 78 37.41 9.81 -15.44
C GLU A 78 36.91 8.55 -16.15
N ALA A 79 35.59 8.41 -16.26
CA ALA A 79 34.92 7.30 -16.94
C ALA A 79 35.44 7.12 -18.39
N LEU A 80 35.84 5.89 -18.73
CA LEU A 80 36.21 5.52 -20.10
C LEU A 80 34.97 5.01 -20.84
N PRO A 81 34.90 5.14 -22.18
CA PRO A 81 33.66 4.83 -22.91
C PRO A 81 33.09 3.42 -22.75
N ASP A 82 33.94 2.42 -22.47
CA ASP A 82 33.56 1.02 -22.30
C ASP A 82 33.75 0.53 -20.84
N GLU A 83 34.11 1.44 -19.93
CA GLU A 83 34.20 1.15 -18.49
C GLU A 83 32.83 1.41 -17.87
N ASP A 84 32.44 0.55 -16.93
CA ASP A 84 31.31 0.75 -16.03
C ASP A 84 31.96 1.19 -14.71
N PHE A 85 32.14 2.50 -14.57
CA PHE A 85 32.97 3.13 -13.56
C PHE A 85 32.26 3.18 -12.20
N ASP A 86 30.95 3.39 -12.18
CA ASP A 86 30.16 3.39 -10.94
C ASP A 86 29.59 2.01 -10.55
N GLY A 87 29.62 1.03 -11.46
CA GLY A 87 29.30 -0.36 -11.20
C GLY A 87 27.81 -0.70 -11.27
N ASP A 88 27.02 0.10 -11.97
CA ASP A 88 25.57 -0.11 -12.13
C ASP A 88 25.20 -1.08 -13.27
N GLY A 89 26.19 -1.50 -14.05
CA GLY A 89 26.06 -2.44 -15.16
C GLY A 89 25.99 -1.79 -16.53
N PHE A 90 26.09 -0.47 -16.63
CA PHE A 90 26.15 0.26 -17.89
C PHE A 90 27.46 1.04 -18.01
N SER A 91 28.05 1.02 -19.21
CA SER A 91 29.08 1.99 -19.58
C SER A 91 28.44 3.14 -20.36
N ILE A 92 29.21 4.22 -20.59
CA ILE A 92 28.80 5.31 -21.48
C ILE A 92 28.35 4.78 -22.86
N ASN A 93 29.03 3.77 -23.43
CA ASN A 93 28.67 3.20 -24.73
C ASN A 93 27.44 2.27 -24.66
N ASP A 94 27.06 1.79 -23.48
CA ASP A 94 25.83 1.03 -23.25
C ASP A 94 24.61 1.93 -23.03
N GLY A 95 24.82 3.25 -22.89
CA GLY A 95 23.75 4.25 -22.78
C GLY A 95 23.74 5.01 -21.46
N ASP A 96 24.72 4.79 -20.59
CA ASP A 96 24.84 5.54 -19.35
C ASP A 96 25.18 7.03 -19.62
N CYS A 97 24.28 7.90 -19.19
CA CYS A 97 24.39 9.34 -19.32
C CYS A 97 25.21 9.98 -18.17
N ASN A 98 25.48 9.25 -17.08
CA ASN A 98 26.29 9.66 -15.94
C ASN A 98 26.95 8.46 -15.23
N ASP A 99 28.03 7.94 -15.83
CA ASP A 99 28.90 6.84 -15.34
C ASP A 99 29.77 7.23 -14.12
N CYS A 100 29.17 7.99 -13.21
CA CYS A 100 29.71 8.44 -11.94
C CYS A 100 28.67 8.30 -10.81
N ASP A 101 27.44 7.92 -11.12
CA ASP A 101 26.31 7.78 -10.21
C ASP A 101 25.48 6.55 -10.57
N ALA A 102 25.68 5.48 -9.81
CA ALA A 102 25.04 4.18 -10.04
C ALA A 102 23.49 4.16 -9.94
N ASN A 103 22.85 5.31 -9.72
CA ASN A 103 21.40 5.48 -9.77
C ASN A 103 20.91 6.09 -11.08
N VAL A 104 21.82 6.36 -12.02
CA VAL A 104 21.55 7.00 -13.32
C VAL A 104 21.94 6.04 -14.44
N ASN A 105 20.97 5.42 -15.10
CA ASN A 105 21.19 4.51 -16.22
C ASN A 105 19.88 4.19 -16.95
N PRO A 106 19.93 3.58 -18.15
CA PRO A 106 18.75 3.20 -18.92
C PRO A 106 17.71 2.30 -18.21
N ASN A 107 18.04 1.70 -17.06
CA ASN A 107 17.12 0.86 -16.26
C ASN A 107 16.62 1.56 -14.99
N ALA A 108 16.95 2.82 -14.77
CA ALA A 108 16.45 3.62 -13.68
C ALA A 108 15.04 4.15 -13.99
N ILE A 109 14.42 4.77 -12.99
CA ILE A 109 13.25 5.64 -13.18
C ILE A 109 13.62 7.07 -12.82
N GLU A 110 12.91 8.01 -13.42
CA GLU A 110 12.97 9.43 -13.08
C GLU A 110 12.65 9.71 -11.60
N VAL A 111 13.45 10.58 -10.98
CA VAL A 111 13.28 11.07 -9.61
C VAL A 111 12.83 12.52 -9.64
N ILE A 112 11.51 12.73 -9.69
CA ILE A 112 10.93 14.07 -9.78
C ILE A 112 11.29 14.93 -8.57
N VAL A 113 11.98 16.05 -8.80
CA VAL A 113 12.32 17.01 -7.76
C VAL A 113 11.20 18.04 -7.60
N ASP A 114 10.38 17.89 -6.57
CA ASP A 114 9.29 18.84 -6.22
C ASP A 114 9.73 19.99 -5.30
N GLY A 115 11.05 20.14 -5.07
CA GLY A 115 11.63 21.18 -4.21
C GLY A 115 11.70 20.82 -2.72
N GLU A 116 11.21 19.65 -2.30
CA GLU A 116 11.31 19.13 -0.92
C GLU A 116 11.91 17.71 -0.86
N GLY A 117 12.86 17.40 -1.76
CA GLY A 117 13.57 16.12 -1.82
C GLY A 117 14.02 15.60 -0.44
N GLY A 118 13.52 14.42 -0.06
CA GLY A 118 13.54 13.79 1.26
C GLY A 118 14.92 13.41 1.85
N GLY A 119 15.98 14.09 1.44
CA GLY A 119 17.36 13.90 1.91
C GLY A 119 18.03 15.15 2.50
N GLY A 120 17.30 16.26 2.71
CA GLY A 120 17.87 17.46 3.35
C GLY A 120 18.86 18.25 2.50
N GLY A 121 18.90 18.00 1.18
CA GLY A 121 19.57 18.81 0.18
C GLY A 121 18.60 19.14 -0.95
N MET A 122 18.75 20.30 -1.57
CA MET A 122 18.08 20.60 -2.84
C MET A 122 18.71 19.67 -3.88
N MET A 123 18.03 18.60 -4.27
CA MET A 123 18.38 17.84 -5.47
C MET A 123 18.12 18.78 -6.66
N GLU A 124 19.01 18.80 -7.65
CA GLU A 124 18.69 19.47 -8.91
C GLU A 124 17.99 18.43 -9.80
N PRO A 125 17.02 18.84 -10.64
CA PRO A 125 16.44 17.99 -11.67
C PRO A 125 17.54 17.35 -12.54
N ALA A 126 17.43 16.06 -12.81
CA ALA A 126 18.38 15.30 -13.62
C ALA A 126 17.64 14.27 -14.50
N ASP A 127 18.37 13.73 -15.46
CA ASP A 127 17.91 12.65 -16.35
C ASP A 127 18.45 11.36 -15.72
N GLU A 128 17.64 10.69 -14.89
CA GLU A 128 18.07 9.48 -14.20
C GLU A 128 17.93 8.24 -15.08
N ASP A 129 16.92 8.21 -15.95
CA ASP A 129 16.67 7.06 -16.84
C ASP A 129 17.37 7.14 -18.20
N CYS A 130 18.16 8.20 -18.43
CA CYS A 130 18.96 8.43 -19.62
C CYS A 130 18.16 8.46 -20.93
N ASP A 131 16.89 8.90 -20.87
CA ASP A 131 16.04 9.06 -22.06
C ASP A 131 16.26 10.39 -22.81
N GLY A 132 17.04 11.31 -22.21
CA GLY A 132 17.40 12.61 -22.75
C GLY A 132 16.44 13.74 -22.40
N GLU A 133 15.37 13.45 -21.67
CA GLU A 133 14.51 14.41 -21.00
C GLU A 133 14.86 14.45 -19.49
N VAL A 134 14.41 15.48 -18.78
CA VAL A 134 14.74 15.67 -17.35
C VAL A 134 13.43 15.72 -16.57
N ASP A 135 13.34 14.92 -15.52
CA ASP A 135 12.20 14.81 -14.63
C ASP A 135 10.87 14.60 -15.41
N ASN A 136 10.87 13.75 -16.44
CA ASN A 136 9.66 13.42 -17.18
C ASN A 136 8.82 12.39 -16.42
N ILE A 137 7.53 12.70 -16.24
CA ILE A 137 6.60 11.79 -15.58
C ILE A 137 6.09 10.79 -16.63
N PRO A 138 6.17 9.47 -16.38
CA PRO A 138 5.57 8.47 -17.25
C PRO A 138 4.07 8.74 -17.43
N GLU A 139 3.63 8.83 -18.68
CA GLU A 139 2.21 8.98 -19.00
C GLU A 139 1.44 7.70 -18.64
N PRO A 140 0.20 7.81 -18.13
CA PRO A 140 -0.65 6.64 -17.89
C PRO A 140 -0.89 5.82 -19.17
N CYS A 141 -1.07 4.50 -19.00
CA CYS A 141 -1.14 3.52 -20.09
C CYS A 141 -2.45 2.71 -20.11
N ASP A 142 -3.45 3.19 -19.38
CA ASP A 142 -4.68 2.48 -19.06
C ASP A 142 -5.92 3.01 -19.81
N ALA A 143 -5.69 3.92 -20.76
CA ALA A 143 -6.74 4.45 -21.61
C ALA A 143 -7.42 3.36 -22.45
N ALA A 144 -8.75 3.46 -22.58
CA ALA A 144 -9.58 2.60 -23.42
C ALA A 144 -9.48 1.08 -23.14
N ILE A 145 -9.12 0.67 -21.92
CA ILE A 145 -9.19 -0.73 -21.50
C ILE A 145 -10.66 -1.15 -21.34
N ALA A 146 -10.99 -2.33 -21.85
CA ALA A 146 -12.33 -2.90 -21.67
C ALA A 146 -12.51 -3.33 -20.20
N PHE A 147 -13.62 -2.93 -19.58
CA PHE A 147 -13.86 -3.22 -18.16
C PHE A 147 -13.96 -4.70 -17.82
N ASP A 148 -14.23 -5.55 -18.81
CA ASP A 148 -14.26 -7.01 -18.71
C ASP A 148 -13.07 -7.69 -19.41
N THR A 149 -11.94 -6.98 -19.53
CA THR A 149 -10.73 -7.50 -20.16
C THR A 149 -10.28 -8.84 -19.55
N MET A 150 -9.91 -9.77 -20.43
CA MET A 150 -9.30 -11.04 -20.05
C MET A 150 -7.77 -10.99 -20.10
N ASP A 151 -7.20 -9.89 -20.59
CA ASP A 151 -5.75 -9.69 -20.60
C ASP A 151 -5.31 -9.17 -19.25
N ALA A 152 -4.57 -9.98 -18.49
CA ALA A 152 -4.09 -9.58 -17.18
C ALA A 152 -3.04 -8.47 -17.25
N LEU A 153 -2.37 -8.27 -18.40
CA LEU A 153 -1.48 -7.11 -18.60
C LEU A 153 -2.29 -5.81 -18.66
N GLU A 154 -3.54 -5.83 -19.12
CA GLU A 154 -4.44 -4.67 -19.02
C GLU A 154 -4.84 -4.40 -17.56
N GLY A 155 -5.05 -5.44 -16.76
CA GLY A 155 -5.27 -5.28 -15.31
C GLY A 155 -4.05 -4.72 -14.56
N ALA A 156 -2.83 -5.01 -15.01
CA ALA A 156 -1.62 -4.39 -14.47
C ALA A 156 -1.50 -2.92 -14.91
N ARG A 157 -1.80 -2.62 -16.18
CA ARG A 157 -1.78 -1.25 -16.71
C ARG A 157 -2.78 -0.33 -15.99
N SER A 158 -3.96 -0.84 -15.60
CA SER A 158 -4.97 -0.07 -14.85
C SER A 158 -4.59 0.24 -13.39
N ILE A 159 -3.37 -0.07 -12.99
CA ILE A 159 -2.77 0.36 -11.72
C ILE A 159 -1.41 1.00 -11.98
N GLU A 160 -1.20 1.60 -13.16
CA GLU A 160 0.01 2.36 -13.55
C GLU A 160 1.29 1.51 -13.75
N LEU A 161 1.16 0.19 -13.85
CA LEU A 161 2.27 -0.67 -14.26
C LEU A 161 2.40 -0.69 -15.79
N CYS A 162 2.95 0.39 -16.34
CA CYS A 162 2.99 0.68 -17.78
C CYS A 162 4.20 0.13 -18.53
N HIS A 163 5.32 -0.04 -17.85
CA HIS A 163 6.57 -0.49 -18.45
C HIS A 163 6.64 -2.03 -18.40
N GLU A 164 6.71 -2.70 -19.55
CA GLU A 164 6.99 -4.13 -19.64
C GLU A 164 8.50 -4.38 -19.65
N ALA A 165 8.97 -5.39 -18.92
CA ALA A 165 10.37 -5.76 -18.90
C ALA A 165 10.77 -6.37 -20.25
N THR A 166 11.72 -5.72 -20.93
CA THR A 166 12.26 -6.15 -22.22
C THR A 166 13.76 -6.43 -22.12
N PRO A 167 14.38 -7.10 -23.10
CA PRO A 167 15.83 -7.25 -23.12
C PRO A 167 16.60 -5.92 -23.26
N GLN A 168 15.93 -4.82 -23.64
CA GLN A 168 16.52 -3.49 -23.80
C GLN A 168 16.34 -2.62 -22.56
N ALA A 169 15.22 -2.80 -21.85
CA ALA A 169 14.88 -2.12 -20.60
C ALA A 169 14.38 -3.19 -19.62
N ASP A 170 15.28 -3.65 -18.76
CA ASP A 170 15.16 -4.89 -17.98
C ASP A 170 14.51 -4.64 -16.60
N TRP A 171 13.38 -3.93 -16.60
CA TRP A 171 12.58 -3.62 -15.42
C TRP A 171 11.09 -3.47 -15.76
N GLY A 172 10.22 -3.47 -14.76
CA GLY A 172 8.77 -3.35 -14.92
C GLY A 172 8.04 -4.69 -14.92
N VAL A 173 6.95 -4.80 -15.68
CA VAL A 173 6.09 -5.99 -15.73
C VAL A 173 6.75 -7.10 -16.52
N VAL A 174 7.06 -8.21 -15.84
CA VAL A 174 7.58 -9.43 -16.47
C VAL A 174 6.42 -10.31 -16.96
N SER A 175 5.35 -10.40 -16.17
CA SER A 175 4.13 -11.12 -16.54
C SER A 175 2.99 -10.76 -15.61
N ALA A 176 1.75 -10.87 -16.10
CA ALA A 176 0.55 -10.76 -15.27
C ALA A 176 -0.41 -11.93 -15.53
N GLN A 177 -1.17 -12.33 -14.51
CA GLN A 177 -2.14 -13.42 -14.62
C GLN A 177 -3.35 -13.21 -13.69
N TRP A 178 -4.55 -13.42 -14.22
CA TRP A 178 -5.75 -13.61 -13.39
C TRP A 178 -5.67 -14.95 -12.67
N VAL A 179 -5.84 -14.94 -11.35
CA VAL A 179 -5.65 -16.11 -10.49
C VAL A 179 -6.78 -16.26 -9.46
N ARG A 180 -6.87 -17.44 -8.87
CA ARG A 180 -7.53 -17.69 -7.58
C ARG A 180 -6.64 -17.18 -6.44
N ALA A 181 -7.16 -17.05 -5.22
CA ALA A 181 -6.38 -16.56 -4.08
C ALA A 181 -5.15 -17.44 -3.79
N ASN A 182 -5.23 -18.76 -3.99
CA ASN A 182 -4.06 -19.65 -3.87
C ASN A 182 -3.04 -19.55 -5.03
N GLY A 183 -3.32 -18.76 -6.08
CA GLY A 183 -2.43 -18.57 -7.23
C GLY A 183 -2.71 -19.48 -8.41
N THR A 184 -3.74 -20.32 -8.32
CA THR A 184 -4.14 -21.14 -9.46
C THR A 184 -4.66 -20.22 -10.56
N PRO A 185 -4.15 -20.32 -11.81
CA PRO A 185 -4.66 -19.55 -12.93
C PRO A 185 -6.17 -19.67 -13.13
N LEU A 186 -6.83 -18.54 -13.36
CA LEU A 186 -8.19 -18.49 -13.87
C LEU A 186 -8.20 -18.75 -15.38
N THR A 187 -9.27 -19.39 -15.85
CA THR A 187 -9.49 -19.62 -17.28
C THR A 187 -10.83 -19.06 -17.70
N GLY A 188 -10.84 -18.21 -18.73
CA GLY A 188 -12.06 -17.60 -19.26
C GLY A 188 -12.41 -16.28 -18.58
N ALA A 189 -13.48 -15.66 -19.07
CA ALA A 189 -14.02 -14.44 -18.49
C ALA A 189 -14.54 -14.70 -17.07
N ASN A 190 -14.28 -13.77 -16.16
CA ASN A 190 -14.82 -13.78 -14.81
C ASN A 190 -15.32 -12.37 -14.46
N VAL A 191 -16.49 -12.27 -13.84
CA VAL A 191 -17.08 -10.98 -13.41
C VAL A 191 -16.50 -10.47 -12.09
N GLN A 192 -15.76 -11.33 -11.37
CA GLN A 192 -15.14 -11.02 -10.09
C GLN A 192 -13.95 -10.04 -10.20
N TYR A 193 -13.42 -9.82 -11.42
CA TYR A 193 -12.45 -8.75 -11.70
C TYR A 193 -13.01 -7.75 -12.73
N GLY A 194 -12.50 -6.53 -12.72
CA GLY A 194 -12.78 -5.53 -13.75
C GLY A 194 -11.84 -4.35 -13.72
N VAL A 195 -11.77 -3.64 -14.86
CA VAL A 195 -11.04 -2.38 -15.01
C VAL A 195 -12.05 -1.25 -15.18
N LEU A 196 -12.24 -0.43 -14.16
CA LEU A 196 -13.37 0.49 -14.08
C LEU A 196 -12.92 1.93 -14.26
N ALA A 197 -13.66 2.74 -15.03
CA ALA A 197 -13.38 4.17 -15.20
C ALA A 197 -13.63 4.99 -13.92
N ASP A 198 -14.41 4.44 -12.99
CA ASP A 198 -14.65 4.92 -11.63
C ASP A 198 -15.26 3.78 -10.81
N PHE A 199 -15.24 3.90 -9.48
CA PHE A 199 -16.00 3.02 -8.59
C PHE A 199 -17.18 3.76 -7.95
N GLY A 200 -18.07 4.26 -8.81
CA GLY A 200 -19.13 5.18 -8.42
C GLY A 200 -18.65 6.62 -8.41
N SER A 201 -19.60 7.54 -8.26
CA SER A 201 -19.36 8.99 -8.44
C SER A 201 -18.39 9.62 -7.44
N GLY A 202 -18.14 8.97 -6.30
CA GLY A 202 -17.23 9.45 -5.27
C GLY A 202 -15.82 8.88 -5.35
N VAL A 203 -15.55 7.94 -6.26
CA VAL A 203 -14.28 7.20 -6.31
C VAL A 203 -13.74 7.20 -7.74
N PRO A 204 -13.20 8.34 -8.22
CA PRO A 204 -12.48 8.38 -9.47
C PRO A 204 -11.11 7.67 -9.33
N PRO A 205 -10.48 7.32 -10.46
CA PRO A 205 -9.10 6.87 -10.48
C PRO A 205 -8.14 7.88 -9.83
N ARG A 206 -7.07 7.38 -9.21
CA ARG A 206 -6.00 8.11 -8.55
C ARG A 206 -4.89 8.49 -9.52
N ALA A 207 -4.71 7.69 -10.56
CA ALA A 207 -3.95 8.01 -11.76
C ALA A 207 -4.69 7.46 -12.99
N GLY A 208 -4.26 7.87 -14.18
CA GLY A 208 -4.83 7.34 -15.42
C GLY A 208 -6.32 7.62 -15.66
N GLU A 209 -6.97 6.71 -16.39
CA GLU A 209 -8.38 6.76 -16.76
C GLU A 209 -9.23 5.66 -16.07
N SER A 210 -8.60 4.74 -15.35
CA SER A 210 -9.23 3.55 -14.79
C SER A 210 -8.56 3.05 -13.51
N LEU A 211 -9.27 2.19 -12.79
CA LEU A 211 -8.78 1.49 -11.60
C LEU A 211 -9.08 -0.01 -11.71
N LEU A 212 -8.32 -0.83 -10.99
CA LEU A 212 -8.59 -2.27 -10.86
C LEU A 212 -9.62 -2.52 -9.77
N ALA A 213 -10.63 -3.34 -10.04
CA ALA A 213 -11.58 -3.83 -9.06
C ALA A 213 -11.53 -5.36 -8.96
N LEU A 214 -11.45 -5.87 -7.73
CA LEU A 214 -11.53 -7.29 -7.38
C LEU A 214 -12.67 -7.47 -6.37
N SER A 215 -13.56 -8.43 -6.58
CA SER A 215 -14.74 -8.64 -5.71
C SER A 215 -14.97 -10.12 -5.42
N SER A 216 -15.40 -10.43 -4.19
CA SER A 216 -16.00 -11.74 -3.88
C SER A 216 -17.35 -11.92 -4.57
N GLY A 217 -18.04 -10.84 -4.91
CA GLY A 217 -19.20 -10.83 -5.81
C GLY A 217 -18.81 -10.50 -7.24
N ALA A 218 -19.43 -9.47 -7.80
CA ALA A 218 -19.08 -8.95 -9.13
C ALA A 218 -18.40 -7.59 -9.03
N ALA A 219 -17.23 -7.45 -9.67
CA ALA A 219 -16.53 -6.17 -9.86
C ALA A 219 -17.25 -5.31 -10.91
N ARG A 220 -18.51 -4.94 -10.63
CA ARG A 220 -19.45 -4.28 -11.54
C ARG A 220 -20.31 -3.28 -10.77
N LEU A 221 -20.44 -2.07 -11.31
CA LEU A 221 -21.36 -1.06 -10.80
C LEU A 221 -22.83 -1.41 -11.12
N PRO A 222 -23.79 -0.89 -10.33
CA PRO A 222 -25.21 -0.96 -10.65
C PRO A 222 -25.50 -0.58 -12.10
N GLY A 223 -26.23 -1.45 -12.82
CA GLY A 223 -26.61 -1.25 -14.21
C GLY A 223 -25.60 -1.74 -15.25
N GLN A 224 -24.37 -2.09 -14.85
CA GLN A 224 -23.40 -2.74 -15.75
C GLN A 224 -23.76 -4.20 -16.02
N ALA A 225 -23.39 -4.72 -17.19
CA ALA A 225 -23.62 -6.13 -17.51
C ALA A 225 -22.84 -7.04 -16.54
N GLY A 226 -23.52 -8.03 -15.97
CA GLY A 226 -22.92 -8.99 -15.04
C GLY A 226 -22.83 -8.55 -13.58
N ASN A 227 -23.43 -7.41 -13.19
CA ASN A 227 -23.56 -7.05 -11.78
C ASN A 227 -24.43 -8.07 -11.02
N CYS A 228 -24.20 -8.23 -9.71
CA CYS A 228 -24.95 -9.17 -8.87
C CYS A 228 -26.46 -8.83 -8.79
N GLY A 229 -26.82 -7.56 -8.98
CA GLY A 229 -28.20 -7.06 -8.85
C GLY A 229 -28.72 -7.01 -7.41
N ASN A 230 -27.87 -7.36 -6.44
CA ASN A 230 -28.10 -7.35 -5.00
C ASN A 230 -26.74 -7.41 -4.26
N PHE A 231 -26.73 -7.35 -2.93
CA PHE A 231 -25.54 -7.42 -2.05
C PHE A 231 -24.79 -8.79 -2.05
N SER A 232 -25.24 -9.77 -2.84
CA SER A 232 -24.59 -11.10 -2.93
C SER A 232 -24.74 -11.73 -4.30
N CYS A 233 -23.65 -12.26 -4.84
CA CYS A 233 -23.67 -13.30 -5.85
C CYS A 233 -22.49 -14.26 -5.71
N SER A 234 -22.73 -15.55 -6.00
CA SER A 234 -21.79 -16.63 -5.70
C SER A 234 -21.04 -17.15 -6.93
N HIS A 235 -19.77 -17.49 -6.71
CA HIS A 235 -18.79 -17.96 -7.70
C HIS A 235 -18.15 -19.34 -7.35
N GLY A 236 -18.42 -19.88 -6.16
CA GLY A 236 -18.07 -21.21 -5.71
C GLY A 236 -16.93 -21.26 -4.67
N ALA A 237 -16.63 -22.47 -4.20
CA ALA A 237 -15.62 -22.65 -3.16
C ALA A 237 -14.21 -22.23 -3.63
N GLY A 238 -13.45 -21.62 -2.72
CA GLY A 238 -12.08 -21.21 -2.91
C GLY A 238 -11.07 -22.16 -2.25
N THR A 239 -9.79 -21.81 -2.34
CA THR A 239 -8.73 -22.47 -1.59
C THR A 239 -7.82 -21.38 -1.02
N PRO A 240 -7.66 -21.30 0.31
CA PRO A 240 -6.93 -20.21 0.91
C PRO A 240 -5.43 -20.29 0.57
N PRO A 241 -4.75 -19.15 0.40
CA PRO A 241 -3.29 -19.13 0.39
C PRO A 241 -2.73 -19.59 1.76
N PRO A 242 -1.51 -20.16 1.81
CA PRO A 242 -0.91 -20.62 3.06
C PRO A 242 -0.83 -19.50 4.10
N GLY A 243 -1.35 -19.76 5.31
CA GLY A 243 -1.35 -18.78 6.40
C GLY A 243 -2.49 -17.77 6.38
N PHE A 244 -3.50 -17.99 5.53
CA PHE A 244 -4.72 -17.19 5.41
C PHE A 244 -5.97 -18.08 5.55
N PRO A 245 -7.14 -17.50 5.89
CA PRO A 245 -7.35 -16.12 6.33
C PRO A 245 -6.61 -15.80 7.64
N GLN A 246 -6.25 -14.52 7.84
CA GLN A 246 -5.51 -14.07 9.02
C GLN A 246 -6.47 -13.61 10.13
N ALA A 247 -6.15 -13.93 11.39
CA ALA A 247 -7.00 -13.55 12.53
C ALA A 247 -6.81 -12.08 12.92
N VAL A 248 -7.91 -11.45 13.34
CA VAL A 248 -7.87 -10.25 14.19
C VAL A 248 -7.94 -10.69 15.66
N PRO A 249 -7.07 -10.19 16.56
CA PRO A 249 -7.08 -10.61 17.96
C PRO A 249 -8.45 -10.44 18.63
N ASN A 250 -8.92 -11.50 19.30
CA ASN A 250 -10.20 -11.60 20.00
C ASN A 250 -11.45 -11.69 19.11
N CYS A 251 -11.31 -11.67 17.79
CA CYS A 251 -12.40 -11.96 16.87
C CYS A 251 -12.36 -13.41 16.41
N ALA A 252 -13.53 -13.92 16.03
CA ALA A 252 -13.64 -15.26 15.47
C ALA A 252 -12.96 -15.31 14.08
N LEU A 253 -12.47 -16.48 13.69
CA LEU A 253 -11.85 -16.72 12.38
C LEU A 253 -12.36 -18.03 11.79
N SER A 254 -12.69 -18.02 10.50
CA SER A 254 -12.87 -19.23 9.69
C SER A 254 -11.70 -19.43 8.73
N ASP A 255 -11.37 -20.68 8.42
CA ASP A 255 -10.40 -21.09 7.41
C ASP A 255 -11.04 -21.47 6.07
N ILE A 256 -12.37 -21.38 5.98
CA ILE A 256 -13.14 -21.63 4.77
C ILE A 256 -13.22 -20.32 3.99
N ILE A 257 -12.84 -20.36 2.71
CA ILE A 257 -13.00 -19.23 1.80
C ILE A 257 -13.82 -19.63 0.58
N ASN A 258 -14.53 -18.66 0.02
CA ASN A 258 -15.33 -18.79 -1.18
C ASN A 258 -15.10 -17.60 -2.09
N ASP A 259 -15.56 -17.72 -3.32
CA ASP A 259 -15.65 -16.64 -4.29
C ASP A 259 -14.34 -15.84 -4.43
N ASP A 260 -13.22 -16.56 -4.53
CA ASP A 260 -11.89 -15.95 -4.52
C ASP A 260 -11.38 -15.61 -5.93
N VAL A 261 -10.79 -14.42 -6.04
CA VAL A 261 -10.21 -13.88 -7.27
C VAL A 261 -8.96 -13.06 -6.96
N GLY A 262 -8.07 -12.92 -7.93
CA GLY A 262 -6.92 -12.04 -7.81
C GLY A 262 -6.21 -11.74 -9.13
N LEU A 263 -5.33 -10.76 -9.06
CA LEU A 263 -4.34 -10.43 -10.07
C LEU A 263 -2.95 -10.73 -9.49
N GLU A 264 -2.19 -11.61 -10.15
CA GLU A 264 -0.79 -11.83 -9.84
C GLU A 264 0.08 -11.16 -10.89
N VAL A 265 0.98 -10.28 -10.47
CA VAL A 265 1.95 -9.61 -11.33
C VAL A 265 3.35 -9.98 -10.87
N THR A 266 4.17 -10.46 -11.80
CA THR A 266 5.62 -10.60 -11.61
C THR A 266 6.28 -9.34 -12.15
N LEU A 267 7.09 -8.72 -11.30
CA LEU A 267 7.75 -7.45 -11.53
C LEU A 267 9.26 -7.60 -11.38
N LYS A 268 9.99 -6.78 -12.12
CA LYS A 268 11.41 -6.52 -11.88
C LYS A 268 11.60 -5.06 -11.53
N ALA A 269 12.24 -4.79 -10.39
CA ALA A 269 12.44 -3.42 -9.92
C ALA A 269 13.41 -2.65 -10.84
N PRO A 270 13.20 -1.34 -11.04
CA PRO A 270 14.21 -0.45 -11.61
C PRO A 270 15.55 -0.52 -10.86
N SER A 271 16.63 -0.07 -11.50
CA SER A 271 17.99 -0.09 -10.94
C SER A 271 18.17 0.86 -9.75
N ASN A 272 17.36 1.93 -9.65
CA ASN A 272 17.44 2.92 -8.56
C ASN A 272 16.28 2.81 -7.54
N ALA A 273 15.40 1.80 -7.67
CA ALA A 273 14.26 1.63 -6.77
C ALA A 273 14.67 1.12 -5.38
N THR A 274 14.12 1.75 -4.34
CA THR A 274 14.24 1.35 -2.92
C THR A 274 12.94 0.80 -2.33
N GLY A 275 11.83 0.95 -3.05
CA GLY A 275 10.52 0.43 -2.68
C GLY A 275 9.46 0.69 -3.74
N TYR A 276 8.23 0.40 -3.38
CA TYR A 276 7.04 0.75 -4.16
C TYR A 276 5.86 1.02 -3.24
N LYS A 277 4.83 1.64 -3.80
CA LYS A 277 3.55 1.89 -3.15
C LYS A 277 2.40 1.72 -4.12
N PHE A 278 1.21 1.50 -3.59
CA PHE A 278 -0.04 1.55 -4.35
C PHE A 278 -1.17 2.01 -3.43
N ASP A 279 -2.21 2.58 -4.02
CA ASP A 279 -3.40 3.02 -3.31
C ASP A 279 -4.50 1.95 -3.47
N PHE A 280 -5.31 1.74 -2.44
CA PHE A 280 -6.48 0.88 -2.49
C PHE A 280 -7.60 1.34 -1.57
N LYS A 281 -8.82 0.85 -1.81
CA LYS A 281 -9.93 0.88 -0.85
C LYS A 281 -10.51 -0.51 -0.68
N PHE A 282 -11.16 -0.73 0.45
CA PHE A 282 -11.90 -1.96 0.73
C PHE A 282 -13.35 -1.60 1.10
N TYR A 283 -14.30 -2.34 0.52
CA TYR A 283 -15.74 -2.22 0.74
C TYR A 283 -16.30 -3.58 1.12
N SER A 284 -17.31 -3.60 1.98
CA SER A 284 -18.00 -4.83 2.34
C SER A 284 -19.45 -4.56 2.73
N PHE A 285 -20.36 -5.42 2.28
CA PHE A 285 -21.75 -5.40 2.74
C PHE A 285 -21.92 -6.02 4.13
N GLU A 286 -20.88 -6.65 4.69
CA GLU A 286 -20.88 -7.16 6.07
C GLU A 286 -20.69 -6.05 7.12
N TYR A 287 -20.15 -4.90 6.72
CA TYR A 287 -19.96 -3.78 7.62
C TYR A 287 -21.27 -3.00 7.76
N ALA A 288 -21.78 -2.74 8.96
CA ALA A 288 -21.08 -2.79 10.26
C ALA A 288 -21.47 -3.97 11.17
N GLU A 289 -22.53 -4.69 10.83
CA GLU A 289 -23.24 -5.64 11.69
C GLU A 289 -22.41 -6.87 12.02
N TYR A 290 -21.59 -7.32 11.05
CA TYR A 290 -20.83 -8.56 11.11
C TYR A 290 -19.38 -8.38 11.55
N VAL A 291 -19.02 -7.17 11.99
CA VAL A 291 -17.73 -6.93 12.64
C VAL A 291 -17.53 -7.95 13.77
N CYS A 292 -16.35 -8.57 13.79
CA CYS A 292 -15.88 -9.55 14.77
C CYS A 292 -16.64 -10.89 14.77
N THR A 293 -17.26 -11.25 13.64
CA THR A 293 -17.89 -12.57 13.42
C THR A 293 -16.96 -13.55 12.69
N LEU A 294 -17.47 -14.67 12.16
CA LEU A 294 -16.70 -15.63 11.35
C LEU A 294 -16.69 -15.29 9.84
N PHE A 295 -17.49 -14.31 9.40
CA PHE A 295 -17.79 -14.07 7.98
C PHE A 295 -16.84 -13.09 7.30
N ASN A 296 -16.02 -12.37 8.09
CA ASN A 296 -15.25 -11.22 7.59
C ASN A 296 -14.34 -11.55 6.40
N ASP A 297 -14.78 -11.12 5.23
CA ASP A 297 -14.06 -11.14 3.97
C ASP A 297 -12.68 -10.50 4.09
N GLN A 298 -11.70 -10.98 3.32
CA GLN A 298 -10.34 -10.43 3.37
C GLN A 298 -9.80 -10.06 2.00
N PHE A 299 -9.05 -8.96 1.99
CA PHE A 299 -8.19 -8.56 0.90
C PHE A 299 -6.72 -8.69 1.33
N ILE A 300 -5.86 -9.15 0.43
CA ILE A 300 -4.41 -9.21 0.66
C ILE A 300 -3.64 -8.68 -0.56
N ALA A 301 -2.46 -8.14 -0.27
CA ALA A 301 -1.39 -7.97 -1.25
C ALA A 301 -0.23 -8.89 -0.83
N LEU A 302 -0.17 -10.08 -1.44
CA LEU A 302 0.76 -11.14 -1.08
C LEU A 302 2.03 -11.05 -1.94
N VAL A 303 3.17 -10.80 -1.29
CA VAL A 303 4.46 -10.62 -1.96
C VAL A 303 5.32 -11.87 -1.83
N ASN A 304 5.95 -12.28 -2.94
CA ASN A 304 6.93 -13.36 -2.96
C ASN A 304 8.18 -12.97 -3.77
N PRO A 305 9.40 -13.06 -3.20
CA PRO A 305 9.69 -13.43 -1.80
C PRO A 305 9.13 -12.41 -0.79
N PRO A 306 8.74 -12.83 0.43
CA PRO A 306 8.10 -11.93 1.39
C PRO A 306 9.09 -10.87 1.90
N PRO A 307 8.76 -9.56 1.81
CA PRO A 307 9.64 -8.49 2.28
C PRO A 307 9.68 -8.45 3.81
N MET A 308 10.75 -7.89 4.36
CA MET A 308 10.88 -7.70 5.80
C MET A 308 9.76 -6.80 6.34
N GLY A 309 9.11 -7.22 7.42
CA GLY A 309 7.97 -6.50 8.00
C GLY A 309 6.62 -6.95 7.47
N SER A 310 6.56 -7.78 6.43
CA SER A 310 5.31 -8.41 5.99
C SER A 310 4.78 -9.44 6.98
N SER A 311 3.48 -9.69 6.94
CA SER A 311 2.80 -10.72 7.74
C SER A 311 2.45 -11.92 6.86
N ASN A 312 3.23 -13.00 6.93
CA ASN A 312 3.16 -14.15 6.00
C ASN A 312 3.22 -13.73 4.52
N GLY A 313 3.97 -12.67 4.20
CA GLY A 313 4.06 -12.11 2.85
C GLY A 313 2.97 -11.09 2.50
N ASN A 314 1.90 -10.95 3.30
CA ASN A 314 0.94 -9.86 3.11
C ASN A 314 1.56 -8.53 3.56
N ILE A 315 1.43 -7.49 2.73
CA ILE A 315 1.92 -6.13 2.99
C ILE A 315 0.81 -5.12 3.32
N SER A 316 -0.47 -5.52 3.23
CA SER A 316 -1.61 -4.66 3.53
C SER A 316 -2.28 -5.04 4.85
N PHE A 317 -2.07 -4.22 5.87
CA PHE A 317 -2.55 -4.43 7.25
C PHE A 317 -2.54 -3.11 8.04
N ASP A 318 -3.36 -3.01 9.10
CA ASP A 318 -3.37 -1.81 9.95
C ASP A 318 -2.14 -1.71 10.89
N SER A 319 -2.04 -0.62 11.65
CA SER A 319 -0.91 -0.41 12.59
C SER A 319 -0.79 -1.46 13.72
N MET A 320 -1.79 -2.33 13.89
CA MET A 320 -1.79 -3.45 14.84
C MET A 320 -1.53 -4.80 14.14
N ASN A 321 -1.16 -4.77 12.86
CA ASN A 321 -0.96 -5.93 11.98
C ASN A 321 -2.25 -6.74 11.73
N ASN A 322 -3.43 -6.11 11.85
CA ASN A 322 -4.68 -6.77 11.45
C ASN A 322 -4.79 -6.75 9.92
N PRO A 323 -5.18 -7.87 9.28
CA PRO A 323 -5.38 -7.93 7.83
C PRO A 323 -6.53 -7.02 7.39
N VAL A 324 -6.50 -6.62 6.11
CA VAL A 324 -7.64 -5.95 5.48
C VAL A 324 -8.82 -6.90 5.46
N SER A 325 -9.85 -6.53 6.23
CA SER A 325 -11.11 -7.24 6.39
C SER A 325 -12.13 -6.28 6.99
N VAL A 326 -13.37 -6.70 7.19
CA VAL A 326 -14.41 -5.94 7.93
C VAL A 326 -13.93 -5.51 9.34
N ASN A 327 -12.96 -6.24 9.92
CA ASN A 327 -12.39 -5.94 11.22
C ASN A 327 -11.26 -4.90 11.21
N ILE A 328 -10.85 -4.39 10.04
CA ILE A 328 -9.72 -3.47 9.96
C ILE A 328 -10.07 -2.11 10.58
N ALA A 329 -9.10 -1.47 11.23
CA ALA A 329 -9.27 -0.17 11.88
C ALA A 329 -9.49 1.03 10.94
N PHE A 330 -9.73 0.81 9.65
CA PHE A 330 -9.80 1.86 8.61
C PHE A 330 -11.21 2.13 8.06
N PHE A 331 -12.24 1.41 8.48
CA PHE A 331 -13.60 1.73 8.04
C PHE A 331 -14.04 3.11 8.58
N ASP A 332 -14.28 4.02 7.65
CA ASP A 332 -14.66 5.41 7.91
C ASP A 332 -15.70 5.95 6.92
N VAL A 333 -16.02 5.21 5.86
CA VAL A 333 -17.06 5.50 4.87
C VAL A 333 -18.27 4.60 5.14
N CYS A 334 -19.36 5.16 5.67
CA CYS A 334 -20.62 4.45 5.94
C CYS A 334 -21.76 5.46 6.19
N ALA A 335 -23.03 5.02 6.16
CA ALA A 335 -24.14 5.92 6.48
C ALA A 335 -24.37 6.04 7.99
N HIS A 336 -24.25 4.92 8.69
CA HIS A 336 -24.30 4.84 10.14
C HIS A 336 -23.61 3.57 10.65
N CYS A 337 -23.47 3.46 11.97
CA CYS A 337 -22.92 2.27 12.64
C CYS A 337 -23.68 2.01 13.95
N ASN A 338 -25.01 2.22 13.93
CA ASN A 338 -25.87 2.03 15.11
C ASN A 338 -25.98 0.55 15.52
N ASP A 339 -25.64 -0.32 14.59
CA ASP A 339 -25.63 -1.78 14.57
C ASP A 339 -24.19 -2.32 14.49
N PHE A 340 -23.19 -1.49 14.78
CA PHE A 340 -21.80 -1.92 14.82
C PHE A 340 -21.60 -3.15 15.70
N ALA A 341 -21.04 -4.21 15.12
CA ALA A 341 -20.80 -5.50 15.77
C ALA A 341 -22.06 -6.11 16.41
N LEU A 342 -23.24 -5.88 15.82
CA LEU A 342 -24.53 -6.37 16.31
C LEU A 342 -24.55 -7.88 16.54
N TYR A 343 -23.89 -8.66 15.68
CA TYR A 343 -23.91 -10.13 15.73
C TYR A 343 -22.69 -10.75 16.41
N CYS A 344 -21.78 -9.95 16.95
CA CYS A 344 -20.51 -10.47 17.45
C CYS A 344 -20.66 -11.36 18.70
N ASP A 345 -21.71 -11.19 19.51
CA ASP A 345 -21.91 -11.94 20.77
C ASP A 345 -22.28 -13.41 20.54
N ASP A 346 -22.73 -13.75 19.33
CA ASP A 346 -22.93 -15.12 18.89
C ASP A 346 -21.59 -15.87 18.64
N PHE A 347 -20.49 -15.15 18.46
CA PHE A 347 -19.19 -15.70 18.09
C PHE A 347 -18.09 -15.46 19.13
N THR A 348 -18.19 -14.38 19.90
CA THR A 348 -17.19 -13.99 20.90
C THR A 348 -17.85 -13.58 22.22
N SER A 349 -17.07 -13.58 23.30
CA SER A 349 -17.57 -13.16 24.62
C SER A 349 -17.44 -11.65 24.88
N ILE A 350 -16.71 -10.92 24.04
CA ILE A 350 -16.45 -9.48 24.18
C ILE A 350 -16.43 -8.86 22.79
N CYS A 351 -17.45 -8.05 22.50
CA CYS A 351 -17.53 -7.33 21.25
C CYS A 351 -16.78 -6.00 21.27
N PRO A 352 -16.21 -5.59 20.12
CA PRO A 352 -15.57 -4.29 20.02
C PRO A 352 -16.62 -3.20 20.25
N PRO A 353 -16.27 -2.12 20.99
CA PRO A 353 -17.18 -1.02 21.18
C PRO A 353 -17.37 -0.26 19.86
N THR A 354 -18.55 0.32 19.65
CA THR A 354 -18.81 1.24 18.54
C THR A 354 -17.75 2.34 18.48
N PRO A 355 -17.17 2.64 17.29
CA PRO A 355 -16.18 3.69 17.13
C PRO A 355 -16.68 5.04 17.65
N ALA A 356 -15.80 5.80 18.32
CA ALA A 356 -16.16 7.09 18.93
C ALA A 356 -16.56 8.15 17.90
N SER A 357 -16.00 8.07 16.69
CA SER A 357 -16.44 8.84 15.52
C SER A 357 -16.92 7.83 14.48
N CYS A 358 -18.23 7.67 14.40
CA CYS A 358 -18.89 6.80 13.44
C CYS A 358 -18.85 7.43 12.04
N CYS A 359 -18.37 6.69 11.03
CA CYS A 359 -18.40 7.10 9.62
C CYS A 359 -17.89 8.53 9.34
N PRO A 360 -16.68 8.94 9.79
CA PRO A 360 -16.26 10.33 9.68
C PRO A 360 -16.10 10.84 8.23
N ALA A 361 -15.94 9.94 7.25
CA ALA A 361 -15.92 10.29 5.83
C ALA A 361 -17.33 10.35 5.20
N GLY A 362 -18.36 9.89 5.91
CA GLY A 362 -19.75 9.88 5.45
C GLY A 362 -20.01 8.89 4.31
N THR A 363 -20.97 9.20 3.44
CA THR A 363 -21.49 8.29 2.41
C THR A 363 -21.06 8.63 0.98
N ALA A 364 -20.30 9.70 0.79
CA ALA A 364 -20.05 10.24 -0.55
C ALA A 364 -19.41 9.19 -1.48
N GLU A 365 -18.50 8.38 -0.94
CA GLU A 365 -17.79 7.32 -1.65
C GLU A 365 -18.54 5.98 -1.71
N LEU A 366 -19.80 5.92 -1.26
CA LEU A 366 -20.73 4.81 -1.50
C LEU A 366 -21.70 5.11 -2.66
N MET A 367 -21.74 6.36 -3.11
CA MET A 367 -22.72 6.80 -4.11
C MET A 367 -22.43 6.21 -5.49
N GLY A 368 -23.31 5.30 -5.93
CA GLY A 368 -23.31 4.75 -7.28
C GLY A 368 -22.50 3.47 -7.46
N ASN A 369 -21.89 2.93 -6.40
CA ASN A 369 -21.22 1.63 -6.44
C ASN A 369 -22.05 0.48 -5.85
N GLY A 370 -23.24 0.77 -5.32
CA GLY A 370 -24.17 -0.22 -4.80
C GLY A 370 -24.05 -0.46 -3.30
N PHE A 371 -22.96 -0.05 -2.65
CA PHE A 371 -22.78 -0.20 -1.20
C PHE A 371 -23.65 0.74 -0.36
N LEU A 372 -24.24 1.79 -0.93
CA LEU A 372 -25.11 2.70 -0.19
C LEU A 372 -26.53 2.16 0.06
N ASP A 373 -27.02 1.29 -0.83
CA ASP A 373 -28.44 0.89 -0.86
C ASP A 373 -28.65 -0.53 -1.40
N ALA A 374 -27.62 -1.37 -1.28
CA ALA A 374 -27.58 -2.73 -1.81
C ALA A 374 -28.11 -2.84 -3.25
N PHE A 375 -27.51 -2.09 -4.18
CA PHE A 375 -27.96 -2.00 -5.58
C PHE A 375 -29.41 -1.52 -5.74
N GLY A 376 -29.89 -0.68 -4.81
CA GLY A 376 -31.25 -0.17 -4.75
C GLY A 376 -32.31 -1.18 -4.31
N THR A 377 -31.91 -2.30 -3.68
CA THR A 377 -32.83 -3.38 -3.31
C THR A 377 -33.37 -3.27 -1.88
N THR A 378 -32.62 -2.66 -0.98
CA THR A 378 -32.96 -2.53 0.44
C THR A 378 -32.52 -1.17 1.00
N SER A 379 -32.71 -0.96 2.30
CA SER A 379 -32.12 0.16 3.04
C SER A 379 -30.81 -0.25 3.73
N GLU A 380 -30.26 -1.40 3.36
CA GLU A 380 -29.05 -1.94 3.93
C GLU A 380 -27.86 -1.29 3.24
N ASP A 381 -27.02 -0.66 4.04
CA ASP A 381 -25.78 -0.05 3.60
C ASP A 381 -24.62 -0.96 4.00
N GLY A 382 -23.68 -1.14 3.09
CA GLY A 382 -22.34 -1.59 3.43
C GLY A 382 -21.48 -0.42 3.91
N GLY A 383 -20.23 -0.73 4.20
CA GLY A 383 -19.21 0.26 4.52
C GLY A 383 -18.00 0.15 3.60
N GLY A 384 -17.09 1.11 3.75
CA GLY A 384 -15.75 1.01 3.19
C GLY A 384 -14.73 1.89 3.89
N THR A 385 -13.54 1.92 3.30
CA THR A 385 -12.43 2.75 3.74
C THR A 385 -12.23 3.95 2.81
N SER A 386 -11.74 5.05 3.36
CA SER A 386 -10.99 6.06 2.62
C SER A 386 -9.83 5.40 1.85
N TRP A 387 -9.23 6.12 0.90
CA TRP A 387 -8.04 5.61 0.21
C TRP A 387 -6.95 5.29 1.22
N LEU A 388 -6.42 4.07 1.13
CA LEU A 388 -5.29 3.56 1.89
C LEU A 388 -4.11 3.42 0.95
N GLN A 389 -2.91 3.70 1.43
CA GLN A 389 -1.67 3.47 0.68
C GLN A 389 -0.87 2.40 1.39
N THR A 390 -0.51 1.36 0.65
CA THR A 390 0.44 0.35 1.10
C THR A 390 1.82 0.67 0.52
N THR A 391 2.87 0.56 1.34
CA THR A 391 4.28 0.66 0.92
C THR A 391 5.01 -0.64 1.21
N ALA A 392 6.03 -0.98 0.41
CA ALA A 392 6.94 -2.08 0.70
C ALA A 392 8.35 -1.83 0.12
N PRO A 393 9.42 -2.34 0.77
CA PRO A 393 10.78 -2.25 0.25
C PRO A 393 11.01 -3.21 -0.91
N ILE A 394 11.91 -2.82 -1.81
CA ILE A 394 12.47 -3.70 -2.85
C ILE A 394 13.91 -3.28 -3.11
N GLY A 395 14.79 -4.23 -3.43
CA GLY A 395 16.15 -3.93 -3.88
C GLY A 395 16.21 -3.62 -5.38
N PRO A 396 17.19 -2.82 -5.82
CA PRO A 396 17.54 -2.62 -7.23
C PRO A 396 17.56 -3.90 -8.06
N GLY A 397 16.85 -3.92 -9.19
CA GLY A 397 16.86 -5.04 -10.14
C GLY A 397 16.25 -6.35 -9.62
N GLU A 398 15.71 -6.38 -8.39
CA GLU A 398 15.13 -7.59 -7.82
C GLU A 398 13.85 -7.99 -8.57
N THR A 399 13.68 -9.30 -8.78
CA THR A 399 12.44 -9.86 -9.33
C THR A 399 11.57 -10.39 -8.21
N PHE A 400 10.31 -9.99 -8.20
CA PHE A 400 9.33 -10.38 -7.20
C PHE A 400 7.94 -10.52 -7.83
N SER A 401 7.00 -11.04 -7.06
CA SER A 401 5.59 -11.09 -7.45
C SER A 401 4.73 -10.45 -6.38
N VAL A 402 3.68 -9.76 -6.80
CA VAL A 402 2.60 -9.28 -5.95
C VAL A 402 1.30 -9.92 -6.43
N ARG A 403 0.59 -10.59 -5.52
CA ARG A 403 -0.76 -11.09 -5.76
C ARG A 403 -1.74 -10.27 -4.94
N TYR A 404 -2.54 -9.48 -5.63
CA TYR A 404 -3.72 -8.84 -5.07
C TYR A 404 -4.86 -9.85 -5.11
N ALA A 405 -5.43 -10.21 -3.96
CA ALA A 405 -6.50 -11.19 -3.90
C ALA A 405 -7.55 -10.81 -2.87
N ILE A 406 -8.81 -11.16 -3.17
CA ILE A 406 -9.95 -11.02 -2.29
C ILE A 406 -10.77 -12.30 -2.30
N TRP A 407 -11.49 -12.57 -1.21
CA TRP A 407 -12.39 -13.71 -1.08
C TRP A 407 -13.46 -13.46 -0.02
N ASP A 408 -14.54 -14.21 -0.13
CA ASP A 408 -15.57 -14.36 0.89
C ASP A 408 -15.08 -15.34 1.98
N VAL A 409 -15.32 -15.04 3.26
CA VAL A 409 -14.98 -15.95 4.36
C VAL A 409 -16.23 -16.64 4.92
N GLN A 410 -16.10 -17.95 5.15
CA GLN A 410 -17.11 -18.82 5.77
C GLN A 410 -18.37 -19.10 4.92
N ASP A 411 -18.96 -18.11 4.25
CA ASP A 411 -20.14 -18.29 3.42
C ASP A 411 -19.98 -17.77 1.98
N MET A 412 -21.03 -17.22 1.36
CA MET A 412 -21.07 -16.76 -0.04
C MET A 412 -22.03 -15.56 -0.13
N ALA A 413 -22.09 -14.78 0.94
CA ALA A 413 -23.07 -13.74 1.17
C ALA A 413 -22.38 -12.49 1.69
N TRP A 414 -22.98 -11.35 1.41
CA TRP A 414 -22.46 -10.03 1.77
C TRP A 414 -21.10 -9.74 1.14
N ASP A 415 -21.11 -9.59 -0.19
CA ASP A 415 -19.88 -9.51 -0.96
C ASP A 415 -19.03 -8.27 -0.58
N SER A 416 -17.73 -8.42 -0.79
CA SER A 416 -16.74 -7.37 -0.61
C SER A 416 -16.06 -7.02 -1.92
N THR A 417 -15.50 -5.82 -1.98
CA THR A 417 -14.76 -5.33 -3.15
C THR A 417 -13.53 -4.55 -2.71
N ALA A 418 -12.39 -4.88 -3.29
CA ALA A 418 -11.19 -4.06 -3.23
C ALA A 418 -11.00 -3.32 -4.57
N VAL A 419 -10.73 -2.02 -4.50
CA VAL A 419 -10.29 -1.23 -5.67
C VAL A 419 -8.83 -0.82 -5.46
N ILE A 420 -8.01 -0.95 -6.49
CA ILE A 420 -6.55 -0.77 -6.44
C ILE A 420 -6.16 0.16 -7.60
N ASP A 421 -5.19 1.04 -7.35
CA ASP A 421 -4.80 2.09 -8.27
C ASP A 421 -3.41 2.65 -7.90
N ASN A 422 -2.81 3.44 -8.78
CA ASN A 422 -1.69 4.32 -8.54
C ASN A 422 -0.45 3.60 -7.98
N PHE A 423 -0.03 2.51 -8.63
CA PHE A 423 1.25 1.91 -8.33
C PHE A 423 2.37 2.89 -8.70
N GLN A 424 3.30 3.09 -7.76
CA GLN A 424 4.46 3.93 -7.98
C GLN A 424 5.69 3.26 -7.38
N TRP A 425 6.77 3.22 -8.16
CA TRP A 425 8.08 2.94 -7.63
C TRP A 425 8.55 4.09 -6.71
N ILE A 426 9.43 3.77 -5.78
CA ILE A 426 10.06 4.74 -4.88
C ILE A 426 11.56 4.67 -5.13
N ALA A 427 12.16 5.76 -5.60
CA ALA A 427 13.60 5.88 -5.87
C ALA A 427 14.16 7.15 -5.21
N ASN A 428 14.21 7.16 -3.87
CA ASN A 428 14.68 8.34 -3.11
C ASN A 428 15.92 8.05 -2.24
N GLY A 429 16.55 6.89 -2.42
CA GLY A 429 17.68 6.41 -1.60
C GLY A 429 17.35 6.15 -0.11
N GLY A 430 16.10 6.39 0.30
CA GLY A 430 15.62 6.21 1.66
C GLY A 430 15.22 4.77 1.98
N THR A 431 15.05 4.49 3.27
CA THR A 431 14.51 3.20 3.73
C THR A 431 12.98 3.20 3.60
N VAL A 432 12.43 2.26 2.84
CA VAL A 432 10.99 2.02 2.76
C VAL A 432 10.61 0.91 3.73
N ASN A 433 9.58 1.13 4.55
CA ASN A 433 9.05 0.12 5.45
C ASN A 433 7.75 -0.45 4.89
N VAL A 434 7.45 -1.71 5.22
CA VAL A 434 6.12 -2.28 4.99
C VAL A 434 5.11 -1.57 5.89
N GLY A 435 3.97 -1.18 5.34
CA GLY A 435 2.88 -0.63 6.13
C GLY A 435 1.71 -0.17 5.26
N THR A 436 0.57 0.11 5.91
CA THR A 436 -0.59 0.73 5.28
C THR A 436 -1.06 1.92 6.10
N THR A 437 -1.30 3.03 5.43
CA THR A 437 -1.78 4.27 6.06
C THR A 437 -2.87 4.91 5.22
N PRO A 438 -3.83 5.64 5.81
CA PRO A 438 -4.74 6.48 5.06
C PRO A 438 -3.98 7.49 4.21
N VAL A 439 -4.39 7.65 2.95
CA VAL A 439 -3.89 8.70 2.07
C VAL A 439 -4.47 10.03 2.56
N PRO A 440 -3.65 11.09 2.77
CA PRO A 440 -4.17 12.41 3.05
C PRO A 440 -5.15 12.85 1.96
N GLN A 441 -6.37 13.20 2.37
CA GLN A 441 -7.43 13.65 1.46
C GLN A 441 -7.19 15.06 0.90
#